data_AF-A0A1R2BXJ7-F1
#
_entry.id   AF-A0A1R2BXJ7-F1
#
_cell.length_a   1.000
_cell.length_b   1.000
_cell.length_c   1.000
_cell.angle_alpha   90.00
_cell.angle_beta   90.00
_cell.angle_gamma   90.00
#
_symmetry.space_group_name_H-M   'P 1'
#
loop_
_entity.id
_entity.type
_entity.pdbx_description
1 polymer ?
#
loop_
_entity_poly.entity_id
_entity_poly.type
_entity_poly.pdbx_seq_one_letter_code
_entity_poly.pdbx_strand_id
1 'polypeptide(L)'
;MFESRPSKRSITPGTVFKRPYTVQVEHESYSDHEIYNPEEYEETKEISDQLLLIRKKHDRIKEDNLKKRKMLEKLKKDFETACEVSQNEEIEEKMLKGSMESIQNQLEETRKQQKLETNDTNTYIHMLSRMKKDKIAMEIKANSIQVSLKSSKQVLNSETEKYRKIRETHFQSRLVLKDLQKSFISQRKLKDEQVLQLERNIKSRQEAASRRENRQKKQAEIAEAAAKDDKDSHEVKLRETLLINKMWQHYLNKKLEKEMTQAVEVEKAFQKIKTATGLNDIHEICERFLTREQNYTTLILAVNEAEKKLENVKASNEKARETLQKMQLEDTDHRVIYTEIDKYDTKLMVALKEYSGIKEKLQITIKVYDQILNWCGKIMKILSISKNEEENYEGEKDINEMLEMIYKKIEELITPLLNNKEESLRAIEQYANKKTSEIIKEINKDDSFSKLSRVRIEQEAEDVEENVDESYKGNFESKDNSRRKSKIYK
;
A
#
# COMPACT_ATOMS: atom_id res chain seq x y z
N MET A 1 17.48 1.82 92.44
CA MET A 1 18.51 2.82 92.79
C MET A 1 17.78 4.09 93.23
N PHE A 2 18.10 4.60 94.42
CA PHE A 2 17.43 5.60 95.29
C PHE A 2 17.00 4.91 96.61
N GLU A 3 17.95 4.56 97.48
CA GLU A 3 18.57 5.37 98.54
C GLU A 3 17.61 5.83 99.65
N SER A 4 17.53 4.96 100.66
CA SER A 4 17.53 5.18 102.11
C SER A 4 17.69 6.62 102.62
N ARG A 5 16.77 7.06 103.50
CA ARG A 5 17.07 8.00 104.59
C ARG A 5 16.37 7.56 105.90
N PRO A 6 17.09 7.53 107.04
CA PRO A 6 16.57 7.06 108.31
C PRO A 6 15.99 8.18 109.19
N SER A 7 15.08 7.75 110.05
CA SER A 7 14.45 8.45 111.17
C SER A 7 15.47 9.16 112.09
N LYS A 8 15.20 10.43 112.39
CA LYS A 8 15.93 11.22 113.40
C LYS A 8 15.42 10.88 114.79
N ARG A 9 16.40 10.57 115.64
CA ARG A 9 16.37 10.38 117.09
C ARG A 9 15.56 11.47 117.81
N SER A 10 14.61 11.08 118.65
CA SER A 10 14.05 11.93 119.70
C SER A 10 14.97 11.90 120.93
N ILE A 11 15.30 13.11 121.38
CA ILE A 11 16.11 13.44 122.54
C ILE A 11 15.19 13.45 123.75
N THR A 12 15.47 12.61 124.76
CA THR A 12 15.27 12.95 126.18
C THR A 12 16.15 12.05 127.03
N PRO A 13 17.24 12.58 127.61
CA PRO A 13 17.90 11.97 128.74
C PRO A 13 17.69 12.80 130.01
N GLY A 14 17.69 12.10 131.14
CA GLY A 14 18.41 12.61 132.30
C GLY A 14 17.58 13.28 133.36
N THR A 15 16.92 12.46 134.16
CA THR A 15 16.83 12.63 135.61
C THR A 15 18.18 13.05 136.21
N VAL A 16 18.19 14.14 136.99
CA VAL A 16 19.32 14.50 137.85
C VAL A 16 18.84 14.61 139.29
N PHE A 17 19.41 13.72 140.10
CA PHE A 17 19.50 13.73 141.55
C PHE A 17 19.98 15.06 142.15
N LYS A 18 19.43 15.48 143.30
CA LYS A 18 20.19 15.80 144.53
C LYS A 18 19.26 16.04 145.74
N ARG A 19 19.58 15.32 146.83
CA ARG A 19 19.10 15.45 148.24
C ARG A 19 19.65 16.74 148.90
N PRO A 20 19.67 16.89 150.25
CA PRO A 20 18.68 16.69 151.33
C PRO A 20 18.51 18.00 152.16
N TYR A 21 17.68 18.03 153.21
CA TYR A 21 18.13 18.47 154.54
C TYR A 21 17.16 17.95 155.63
N THR A 22 17.77 17.26 156.58
CA THR A 22 17.35 16.89 157.92
C THR A 22 16.91 18.09 158.77
N VAL A 23 16.15 17.86 159.85
CA VAL A 23 16.52 18.17 161.26
C VAL A 23 15.29 18.04 162.21
N GLN A 24 15.40 17.11 163.18
CA GLN A 24 15.05 17.12 164.63
C GLN A 24 13.68 17.69 165.04
N VAL A 25 12.72 16.98 165.69
CA VAL A 25 12.71 16.23 166.97
C VAL A 25 13.47 16.93 168.09
N GLU A 26 12.75 17.54 169.04
CA GLU A 26 13.03 17.34 170.46
C GLU A 26 11.82 17.67 171.35
N HIS A 27 11.70 16.83 172.38
CA HIS A 27 10.74 16.80 173.47
C HIS A 27 11.29 17.65 174.63
N GLU A 28 10.44 18.28 175.44
CA GLU A 28 10.66 18.52 176.88
C GLU A 28 9.33 19.07 177.47
N SER A 29 8.59 18.35 178.31
CA SER A 29 8.84 17.98 179.72
C SER A 29 8.42 19.08 180.71
N TYR A 30 7.21 18.91 181.27
CA TYR A 30 6.65 19.62 182.42
C TYR A 30 7.21 19.07 183.74
N SER A 31 7.43 19.92 184.75
CA SER A 31 7.34 19.54 186.18
C SER A 31 7.38 20.75 187.11
N ASP A 32 6.25 21.03 187.77
CA ASP A 32 6.12 21.89 188.95
C ASP A 32 6.34 21.07 190.25
N HIS A 33 7.08 21.65 191.20
CA HIS A 33 7.16 21.29 192.64
C HIS A 33 6.64 22.52 193.41
N GLU A 34 6.06 22.51 194.62
CA GLU A 34 6.00 21.59 195.75
C GLU A 34 4.97 22.15 196.76
N ILE A 35 4.53 21.32 197.71
CA ILE A 35 4.24 21.59 199.15
C ILE A 35 3.24 20.52 199.61
N TYR A 36 3.60 19.63 200.56
CA TYR A 36 2.89 19.50 201.85
C TYR A 36 3.55 18.49 202.81
N ASN A 37 3.28 18.72 204.10
CA ASN A 37 3.74 18.08 205.34
C ASN A 37 3.08 16.69 205.62
N PRO A 38 3.63 15.87 206.54
CA PRO A 38 3.52 14.40 206.58
C PRO A 38 2.54 13.82 207.62
N GLU A 39 2.48 12.48 207.61
CA GLU A 39 1.91 11.51 208.59
C GLU A 39 0.60 10.82 208.17
N GLU A 40 0.71 9.70 207.43
CA GLU A 40 -0.20 8.52 207.46
C GLU A 40 0.30 7.47 206.43
N TYR A 41 1.35 6.71 206.78
CA TYR A 41 2.24 6.02 205.83
C TYR A 41 2.15 4.48 205.75
N GLU A 42 1.05 3.82 206.14
CA GLU A 42 1.00 2.34 206.07
C GLU A 42 -0.06 1.74 205.13
N GLU A 43 -1.12 2.45 204.75
CA GLU A 43 -2.16 1.91 203.84
C GLU A 43 -1.98 2.29 202.36
N THR A 44 -1.19 3.32 202.04
CA THR A 44 -0.98 3.81 200.66
C THR A 44 0.03 2.99 199.85
N LYS A 45 0.84 2.17 200.50
CA LYS A 45 1.89 1.36 199.84
C LYS A 45 1.31 0.17 199.06
N GLU A 46 0.23 -0.44 199.55
CA GLU A 46 -0.40 -1.59 198.89
C GLU A 46 -1.21 -1.20 197.63
N ILE A 47 -1.87 -0.03 197.66
CA ILE A 47 -2.62 0.50 196.50
C ILE A 47 -1.67 0.96 195.39
N SER A 48 -0.51 1.51 195.77
CA SER A 48 0.58 1.88 194.84
C SER A 48 1.06 0.67 194.02
N ASP A 49 1.29 -0.48 194.65
CA ASP A 49 1.82 -1.66 193.96
C ASP A 49 0.82 -2.27 192.97
N GLN A 50 -0.48 -2.27 193.28
CA GLN A 50 -1.52 -2.72 192.36
C GLN A 50 -1.67 -1.79 191.14
N LEU A 51 -1.59 -0.47 191.34
CA LEU A 51 -1.62 0.52 190.26
C LEU A 51 -0.38 0.41 189.35
N LEU A 52 0.79 0.10 189.90
CA LEU A 52 2.03 -0.11 189.15
C LEU A 52 1.94 -1.34 188.23
N LEU A 53 1.24 -2.38 188.67
CA LEU A 53 1.04 -3.61 187.91
C LEU A 53 0.03 -3.42 186.75
N ILE A 54 -1.04 -2.66 186.99
CA ILE A 54 -2.00 -2.26 185.95
C ILE A 54 -1.32 -1.36 184.91
N ARG A 55 -0.50 -0.39 185.35
CA ARG A 55 0.25 0.48 184.44
C ARG A 55 1.22 -0.31 183.56
N LYS A 56 1.98 -1.26 184.14
CA LYS A 56 2.85 -2.17 183.36
C LYS A 56 2.07 -3.03 182.36
N LYS A 57 0.89 -3.53 182.71
CA LYS A 57 0.03 -4.28 181.78
C LYS A 57 -0.49 -3.37 180.67
N HIS A 58 -0.94 -2.16 181.00
CA HIS A 58 -1.40 -1.18 180.04
C HIS A 58 -0.30 -0.75 179.08
N ASP A 59 0.92 -0.50 179.58
CA ASP A 59 2.07 -0.11 178.76
C ASP A 59 2.51 -1.25 177.83
N ARG A 60 2.50 -2.51 178.30
CA ARG A 60 2.71 -3.69 177.43
C ARG A 60 1.65 -3.79 176.33
N ILE A 61 0.37 -3.63 176.68
CA ILE A 61 -0.72 -3.68 175.69
C ILE A 61 -0.61 -2.53 174.70
N LYS A 62 -0.24 -1.33 175.16
CA LYS A 62 -0.03 -0.15 174.32
C LYS A 62 1.14 -0.37 173.36
N GLU A 63 2.24 -0.93 173.84
CA GLU A 63 3.40 -1.27 173.03
C GLU A 63 3.07 -2.36 172.00
N ASP A 64 2.34 -3.40 172.39
CA ASP A 64 1.90 -4.46 171.48
C ASP A 64 0.90 -3.96 170.44
N ASN A 65 -0.02 -3.07 170.82
CA ASN A 65 -0.93 -2.41 169.89
C ASN A 65 -0.18 -1.48 168.93
N LEU A 66 0.87 -0.81 169.40
CA LEU A 66 1.76 -0.01 168.55
C LEU A 66 2.52 -0.91 167.56
N LYS A 67 3.04 -2.06 168.01
CA LYS A 67 3.71 -3.05 167.14
C LYS A 67 2.74 -3.62 166.11
N LYS A 68 1.52 -3.99 166.51
CA LYS A 68 0.47 -4.47 165.60
C LYS A 68 0.04 -3.40 164.60
N ARG A 69 -0.09 -2.13 165.02
CA ARG A 69 -0.35 -1.01 164.10
C ARG A 69 0.78 -0.84 163.09
N LYS A 70 2.04 -0.82 163.54
CA LYS A 70 3.20 -0.76 162.63
C LYS A 70 3.26 -1.95 161.67
N MET A 71 2.90 -3.15 162.13
CA MET A 71 2.83 -4.35 161.29
C MET A 71 1.69 -4.28 160.27
N LEU A 72 0.51 -3.82 160.67
CA LEU A 72 -0.63 -3.59 159.77
C LEU A 72 -0.33 -2.50 158.74
N GLU A 73 0.40 -1.46 159.13
CA GLU A 73 0.81 -0.39 158.22
C GLU A 73 1.85 -0.87 157.20
N LYS A 74 2.80 -1.73 157.63
CA LYS A 74 3.70 -2.43 156.71
C LYS A 74 2.93 -3.35 155.75
N LEU A 75 2.03 -4.20 156.26
CA LEU A 75 1.22 -5.10 155.44
C LEU A 75 0.33 -4.34 154.45
N LYS A 76 -0.23 -3.19 154.84
CA LYS A 76 -0.96 -2.32 153.92
C LYS A 76 -0.07 -1.78 152.82
N LYS A 77 1.12 -1.31 153.17
CA LYS A 77 2.09 -0.80 152.19
C LYS A 77 2.57 -1.90 151.24
N ASP A 78 2.85 -3.09 151.77
CA ASP A 78 3.24 -4.25 150.97
C ASP A 78 2.09 -4.68 150.04
N PHE A 79 0.84 -4.66 150.52
CA PHE A 79 -0.35 -4.92 149.72
C PHE A 79 -0.56 -3.87 148.62
N GLU A 80 -0.40 -2.59 148.94
CA GLU A 80 -0.45 -1.49 147.95
C GLU A 80 0.63 -1.69 146.89
N THR A 81 1.88 -2.00 147.27
CA THR A 81 2.94 -2.28 146.30
C THR A 81 2.65 -3.52 145.44
N ALA A 82 2.06 -4.57 146.00
CA ALA A 82 1.66 -5.76 145.24
C ALA A 82 0.51 -5.44 144.27
N CYS A 83 -0.46 -4.61 144.67
CA CYS A 83 -1.51 -4.12 143.78
C CYS A 83 -0.97 -3.24 142.66
N GLU A 84 -0.02 -2.34 142.94
CA GLU A 84 0.64 -1.51 141.93
C GLU A 84 1.42 -2.37 140.94
N VAL A 85 2.16 -3.38 141.40
CA VAL A 85 2.88 -4.32 140.53
C VAL A 85 1.91 -5.11 139.66
N SER A 86 0.81 -5.65 140.23
CA SER A 86 -0.19 -6.39 139.46
C SER A 86 -0.90 -5.52 138.42
N GLN A 87 -1.20 -4.25 138.74
CA GLN A 87 -1.76 -3.32 137.76
C GLN A 87 -0.76 -2.97 136.66
N ASN A 88 0.52 -2.80 136.99
CA ASN A 88 1.57 -2.56 136.01
C ASN A 88 1.78 -3.77 135.09
N GLU A 89 1.77 -4.99 135.63
CA GLU A 89 1.81 -6.23 134.84
C GLU A 89 0.61 -6.35 133.91
N GLU A 90 -0.60 -5.99 134.36
CA GLU A 90 -1.80 -6.01 133.51
C GLU A 90 -1.73 -4.95 132.38
N ILE A 91 -1.14 -3.78 132.67
CA ILE A 91 -0.88 -2.73 131.67
C ILE A 91 0.17 -3.22 130.67
N GLU A 92 1.27 -3.81 131.14
CA GLU A 92 2.32 -4.38 130.28
C GLU A 92 1.80 -5.51 129.41
N GLU A 93 0.98 -6.41 129.95
CA GLU A 93 0.35 -7.51 129.20
C GLU A 93 -0.58 -6.97 128.11
N LYS A 94 -1.37 -5.92 128.40
CA LYS A 94 -2.20 -5.24 127.40
C LYS A 94 -1.35 -4.57 126.32
N MET A 95 -0.24 -3.92 126.68
CA MET A 95 0.68 -3.32 125.72
C MET A 95 1.38 -4.38 124.85
N LEU A 96 1.83 -5.48 125.44
CA LEU A 96 2.42 -6.62 124.74
C LEU A 96 1.41 -7.28 123.80
N LYS A 97 0.17 -7.48 124.22
CA LYS A 97 -0.92 -7.99 123.37
C LYS A 97 -1.22 -7.04 122.21
N GLY A 98 -1.32 -5.73 122.46
CA GLY A 98 -1.52 -4.74 121.40
C GLY A 98 -0.34 -4.69 120.41
N SER A 99 0.90 -4.81 120.90
CA SER A 99 2.09 -4.92 120.07
C SER A 99 2.10 -6.22 119.25
N MET A 100 1.74 -7.35 119.87
CA MET A 100 1.62 -8.65 119.21
C MET A 100 0.57 -8.62 118.10
N GLU A 101 -0.60 -8.03 118.37
CA GLU A 101 -1.67 -7.84 117.38
C GLU A 101 -1.23 -6.92 116.23
N SER A 102 -0.53 -5.82 116.54
CA SER A 102 0.04 -4.92 115.53
C SER A 102 1.05 -5.64 114.63
N ILE A 103 1.97 -6.41 115.22
CA ILE A 103 2.95 -7.23 114.49
C ILE A 103 2.25 -8.30 113.66
N GLN A 104 1.21 -8.94 114.21
CA GLN A 104 0.44 -9.95 113.49
C GLN A 104 -0.29 -9.35 112.29
N ASN A 105 -0.89 -8.16 112.44
CA ASN A 105 -1.52 -7.42 111.35
C ASN A 105 -0.49 -7.02 110.28
N GLN A 106 0.69 -6.54 110.67
CA GLN A 106 1.78 -6.24 109.73
C GLN A 106 2.28 -7.50 109.00
N LEU A 107 2.36 -8.64 109.71
CA LEU A 107 2.75 -9.92 109.12
C LEU A 107 1.69 -10.41 108.13
N GLU A 108 0.40 -10.22 108.42
CA GLU A 108 -0.67 -10.53 107.50
C GLU A 108 -0.68 -9.61 106.27
N GLU A 109 -0.45 -8.31 106.46
CA GLU A 109 -0.34 -7.34 105.38
C GLU A 109 0.83 -7.64 104.45
N THR A 110 2.02 -7.91 105.01
CA THR A 110 3.20 -8.33 104.22
C THR A 110 2.97 -9.65 103.49
N ARG A 111 2.26 -10.61 104.09
CA ARG A 111 1.84 -11.84 103.39
C ARG A 111 0.87 -11.55 102.24
N LYS A 112 -0.08 -10.62 102.42
CA LYS A 112 -0.99 -10.19 101.35
C LYS A 112 -0.21 -9.54 100.21
N GLN A 113 0.71 -8.63 100.52
CA GLN A 113 1.60 -8.01 99.53
C GLN A 113 2.45 -9.06 98.80
N GLN A 114 3.07 -9.99 99.52
CA GLN A 114 3.86 -11.07 98.91
C GLN A 114 3.02 -11.92 97.95
N LYS A 115 1.76 -12.23 98.30
CA LYS A 115 0.84 -12.96 97.42
C LYS A 115 0.49 -12.15 96.16
N LEU A 116 0.26 -10.84 96.31
CA LEU A 116 0.01 -9.94 95.17
C LEU A 116 1.22 -9.91 94.23
N GLU A 117 2.43 -9.68 94.76
CA GLU A 117 3.67 -9.71 93.98
C GLU A 117 3.91 -11.07 93.30
N THR A 118 3.55 -12.17 93.97
CA THR A 118 3.62 -13.51 93.37
C THR A 118 2.62 -13.67 92.21
N ASN A 119 1.42 -13.10 92.32
CA ASN A 119 0.44 -13.11 91.24
C ASN A 119 0.86 -12.22 90.07
N ASP A 120 1.44 -11.05 90.35
CA ASP A 120 1.93 -10.13 89.35
C ASP A 120 3.12 -10.73 88.60
N THR A 121 4.09 -11.32 89.30
CA THR A 121 5.20 -12.06 88.68
C THR A 121 4.72 -13.20 87.80
N ASN A 122 3.74 -13.99 88.23
CA ASN A 122 3.12 -15.02 87.39
C ASN A 122 2.47 -14.42 86.13
N THR A 123 1.78 -13.30 86.26
CA THR A 123 1.18 -12.58 85.13
C THR A 123 2.25 -12.10 84.14
N TYR A 124 3.35 -11.53 84.63
CA TYR A 124 4.49 -11.13 83.81
C TYR A 124 5.15 -12.32 83.10
N ILE A 125 5.30 -13.46 83.79
CA ILE A 125 5.84 -14.70 83.20
C ILE A 125 4.94 -15.20 82.06
N HIS A 126 3.62 -15.17 82.25
CA HIS A 126 2.67 -15.54 81.20
C HIS A 126 2.71 -14.58 80.01
N MET A 127 2.75 -13.27 80.24
CA MET A 127 2.89 -12.27 79.17
C MET A 127 4.19 -12.47 78.39
N LEU A 128 5.31 -12.67 79.09
CA LEU A 128 6.60 -12.93 78.47
C LEU A 128 6.60 -14.22 77.64
N SER A 129 5.94 -15.27 78.14
CA SER A 129 5.78 -16.53 77.40
C SER A 129 4.95 -16.36 76.13
N ARG A 130 3.86 -15.58 76.20
CA ARG A 130 3.04 -15.23 75.01
C ARG A 130 3.84 -14.39 74.01
N MET A 131 4.55 -13.36 74.47
CA MET A 131 5.38 -12.52 73.60
C MET A 131 6.47 -13.33 72.89
N LYS A 132 7.07 -14.31 73.57
CA LYS A 132 8.03 -15.24 72.93
C LYS A 132 7.37 -16.07 71.83
N LYS A 133 6.16 -16.61 72.06
CA LYS A 133 5.40 -17.35 71.05
C LYS A 133 5.04 -16.46 69.86
N ASP A 134 4.58 -15.23 70.13
CA ASP A 134 4.22 -14.26 69.09
C ASP A 134 5.44 -13.85 68.27
N LYS A 135 6.60 -13.65 68.90
CA LYS A 135 7.88 -13.42 68.21
C LYS A 135 8.23 -14.55 67.26
N ILE A 136 8.17 -15.80 67.72
CA ILE A 136 8.45 -16.97 66.87
C ILE A 136 7.45 -17.05 65.71
N ALA A 137 6.15 -16.81 65.97
CA ALA A 137 5.14 -16.81 64.92
C ALA A 137 5.39 -15.71 63.87
N MET A 138 5.83 -14.52 64.30
CA MET A 138 6.23 -13.44 63.39
C MET A 138 7.48 -13.78 62.59
N GLU A 139 8.48 -14.42 63.19
CA GLU A 139 9.70 -14.88 62.49
C GLU A 139 9.38 -15.94 61.43
N ILE A 140 8.50 -16.91 61.73
CA ILE A 140 8.02 -17.90 60.76
C ILE A 140 7.30 -17.20 59.60
N LYS A 141 6.43 -16.23 59.88
CA LYS A 141 5.74 -15.44 58.84
C LYS A 141 6.74 -14.65 58.00
N ALA A 142 7.70 -13.97 58.62
CA ALA A 142 8.74 -13.22 57.91
C ALA A 142 9.55 -14.13 56.98
N ASN A 143 9.95 -15.31 57.44
CA ASN A 143 10.65 -16.30 56.63
C ASN A 143 9.79 -16.81 55.47
N SER A 144 8.50 -17.09 55.70
CA SER A 144 7.57 -17.51 54.63
C SER A 144 7.43 -16.46 53.53
N ILE A 145 7.32 -15.18 53.92
CA ILE A 145 7.26 -14.04 52.99
C ILE A 145 8.58 -13.91 52.23
N GLN A 146 9.73 -14.09 52.90
CA GLN A 146 11.04 -14.03 52.26
C GLN A 146 11.23 -15.14 51.22
N VAL A 147 10.77 -16.37 51.51
CA VAL A 147 10.78 -17.48 50.55
C VAL A 147 9.87 -17.18 49.36
N SER A 148 8.65 -16.69 49.61
CA SER A 148 7.72 -16.27 48.55
C SER A 148 8.27 -15.13 47.69
N LEU A 149 9.02 -14.20 48.28
CA LEU A 149 9.65 -13.11 47.56
C LEU A 149 10.81 -13.61 46.69
N LYS A 150 11.61 -14.55 47.19
CA LYS A 150 12.68 -15.19 46.40
C LYS A 150 12.12 -15.98 45.22
N SER A 151 11.06 -16.76 45.42
CA SER A 151 10.41 -17.52 44.34
C SER A 151 9.78 -16.58 43.30
N SER A 152 9.06 -15.53 43.74
CA SER A 152 8.50 -14.52 42.84
C SER A 152 9.58 -13.81 42.02
N LYS A 153 10.72 -13.45 42.64
CA LYS A 153 11.87 -12.87 41.93
C LYS A 153 12.46 -13.83 40.90
N GLN A 154 12.53 -15.13 41.21
CA GLN A 154 12.99 -16.15 40.26
C GLN A 154 12.05 -16.29 39.07
N VAL A 155 10.73 -16.31 39.29
CA VAL A 155 9.73 -16.35 38.23
C VAL A 155 9.86 -15.11 37.33
N LEU A 156 9.92 -13.91 37.93
CA LEU A 156 10.11 -12.67 37.20
C LEU A 156 11.36 -12.71 36.32
N ASN A 157 12.50 -13.15 36.86
CA ASN A 157 13.73 -13.30 36.07
C ASN A 157 13.53 -14.26 34.90
N SER A 158 12.90 -15.43 35.12
CA SER A 158 12.62 -16.39 34.05
C SER A 158 11.69 -15.84 32.97
N GLU A 159 10.69 -15.03 33.33
CA GLU A 159 9.82 -14.36 32.38
C GLU A 159 10.55 -13.27 31.59
N THR A 160 11.42 -12.50 32.24
CA THR A 160 12.24 -11.49 31.54
C THR A 160 13.19 -12.15 30.52
N GLU A 161 13.76 -13.31 30.84
CA GLU A 161 14.59 -14.07 29.90
C GLU A 161 13.77 -14.64 28.73
N LYS A 162 12.58 -15.19 29.00
CA LYS A 162 11.65 -15.64 27.95
C LYS A 162 11.28 -14.47 27.02
N TYR A 163 10.98 -13.31 27.57
CA TYR A 163 10.67 -12.11 26.79
C TYR A 163 11.86 -11.66 25.93
N ARG A 164 13.08 -11.67 26.49
CA ARG A 164 14.30 -11.38 25.73
C ARG A 164 14.49 -12.35 24.55
N LYS A 165 14.32 -13.65 24.78
CA LYS A 165 14.41 -14.68 23.73
C LYS A 165 13.35 -14.47 22.64
N ILE A 166 12.10 -14.19 23.01
CA ILE A 166 11.03 -13.89 22.04
C ILE A 166 11.37 -12.65 21.21
N ARG A 167 11.90 -11.61 21.84
CA ARG A 167 12.30 -10.39 21.13
C ARG A 167 13.46 -10.64 20.16
N GLU A 168 14.42 -11.46 20.56
CA GLU A 168 15.54 -11.88 19.73
C GLU A 168 15.07 -12.73 18.53
N THR A 169 14.23 -13.75 18.75
CA THR A 169 13.70 -14.57 17.66
C THR A 169 12.86 -13.73 16.70
N HIS A 170 12.03 -12.81 17.19
CA HIS A 170 11.29 -11.89 16.34
C HIS A 170 12.21 -10.98 15.52
N PHE A 171 13.31 -10.50 16.11
CA PHE A 171 14.32 -9.72 15.39
C PHE A 171 15.00 -10.55 14.29
N GLN A 172 15.42 -11.78 14.61
CA GLN A 172 16.03 -12.71 13.65
C GLN A 172 15.06 -13.04 12.51
N SER A 173 13.80 -13.36 12.80
CA SER A 173 12.76 -13.61 11.79
C SER A 173 12.55 -12.40 10.87
N ARG A 174 12.56 -11.18 11.40
CA ARG A 174 12.48 -9.96 10.58
C ARG A 174 13.70 -9.78 9.68
N LEU A 175 14.88 -10.16 10.15
CA LEU A 175 16.12 -10.08 9.38
C LEU A 175 16.10 -11.09 8.22
N VAL A 176 15.74 -12.35 8.51
CA VAL A 176 15.55 -13.40 7.49
C VAL A 176 14.51 -12.99 6.45
N LEU A 177 13.38 -12.41 6.87
CA LEU A 177 12.35 -11.94 5.95
C LEU A 177 12.87 -10.83 5.02
N LYS A 178 13.66 -9.88 5.54
CA LYS A 178 14.29 -8.83 4.72
C LYS A 178 15.24 -9.40 3.69
N ASP A 179 16.01 -10.42 4.06
CA ASP A 179 16.97 -11.05 3.13
C ASP A 179 16.26 -11.90 2.07
N LEU A 180 15.19 -12.63 2.45
CA LEU A 180 14.31 -13.29 1.49
C LEU A 180 13.67 -12.30 0.53
N GLN A 181 13.21 -11.15 1.02
CA GLN A 181 12.64 -10.09 0.17
C GLN A 181 13.67 -9.55 -0.82
N LYS A 182 14.92 -9.30 -0.40
CA LYS A 182 16.00 -8.88 -1.30
C LYS A 182 16.31 -9.95 -2.36
N SER A 183 16.39 -11.22 -1.95
CA SER A 183 16.62 -12.35 -2.85
C SER A 183 15.49 -12.46 -3.89
N PHE A 184 14.23 -12.35 -3.46
CA PHE A 184 13.07 -12.37 -4.34
C PHE A 184 13.10 -11.22 -5.37
N ILE A 185 13.41 -9.99 -4.92
CA ILE A 185 13.56 -8.84 -5.82
C ILE A 185 14.68 -9.08 -6.84
N SER A 186 15.83 -9.61 -6.42
CA SER A 186 16.94 -9.93 -7.32
C SER A 186 16.56 -11.01 -8.34
N GLN A 187 15.89 -12.07 -7.91
CA GLN A 187 15.41 -13.13 -8.80
C GLN A 187 14.38 -12.63 -9.79
N ARG A 188 13.45 -11.77 -9.35
CA ARG A 188 12.47 -11.14 -10.23
C ARG A 188 13.16 -10.29 -11.31
N LYS A 189 14.12 -9.45 -10.92
CA LYS A 189 14.92 -8.66 -11.88
C LYS A 189 15.63 -9.54 -12.91
N LEU A 190 16.27 -10.62 -12.48
CA LEU A 190 16.92 -11.57 -13.40
C LEU A 190 15.92 -12.22 -14.37
N LYS A 191 14.74 -12.61 -13.89
CA LYS A 191 13.68 -13.16 -14.75
C LYS A 191 13.16 -12.13 -15.75
N ASP A 192 12.93 -10.89 -15.29
CA ASP A 192 12.49 -9.80 -16.15
C ASP A 192 13.54 -9.49 -17.23
N GLU A 193 14.83 -9.49 -16.87
CA GLU A 193 15.95 -9.35 -17.81
C GLU A 193 16.00 -10.50 -18.84
N GLN A 194 15.79 -11.74 -18.41
CA GLN A 194 15.71 -12.91 -19.30
C GLN A 194 14.52 -12.81 -20.26
N VAL A 195 13.34 -12.40 -19.78
CA VAL A 195 12.16 -12.18 -20.61
C VAL A 195 12.45 -11.10 -21.66
N LEU A 196 13.02 -9.97 -21.26
CA LEU A 196 13.42 -8.90 -22.18
C LEU A 196 14.44 -9.39 -23.24
N GLN A 197 15.39 -10.24 -22.86
CA GLN A 197 16.33 -10.84 -23.82
C GLN A 197 15.62 -11.77 -24.81
N LEU A 198 14.68 -12.60 -24.33
CA LEU A 198 13.88 -13.48 -25.19
C LEU A 198 12.99 -12.68 -26.15
N GLU A 199 12.35 -11.62 -25.67
CA GLU A 199 11.53 -10.72 -26.51
C GLU A 199 12.37 -10.07 -27.62
N ARG A 200 13.58 -9.59 -27.31
CA ARG A 200 14.52 -9.07 -28.33
C ARG A 200 14.90 -10.13 -29.35
N ASN A 201 15.17 -11.37 -28.90
CA ASN A 201 15.51 -12.47 -29.79
C ASN A 201 14.33 -12.88 -30.69
N ILE A 202 13.11 -12.91 -30.15
CA ILE A 202 11.87 -13.17 -30.91
C ILE A 202 11.68 -12.07 -31.96
N LYS A 203 11.78 -10.80 -31.58
CA LYS A 203 11.65 -9.66 -32.51
C LYS A 203 12.68 -9.72 -33.63
N SER A 204 13.95 -10.00 -33.31
CA SER A 204 15.01 -10.16 -34.30
C SER A 204 14.73 -11.33 -35.27
N ARG A 205 14.23 -12.47 -34.76
CA ARG A 205 13.81 -13.61 -35.61
C ARG A 205 12.62 -13.25 -36.49
N GLN A 206 11.64 -12.52 -35.96
CA GLN A 206 10.46 -12.07 -36.70
C GLN A 206 10.85 -11.09 -37.82
N GLU A 207 11.73 -10.13 -37.54
CA GLU A 207 12.28 -9.22 -38.56
C GLU A 207 13.06 -9.98 -39.64
N ALA A 208 13.89 -10.96 -39.25
CA ALA A 208 14.63 -11.80 -40.20
C ALA A 208 13.69 -12.65 -41.07
N ALA A 209 12.61 -13.19 -40.49
CA ALA A 209 11.58 -13.93 -41.21
C ALA A 209 10.82 -13.03 -42.20
N SER A 210 10.38 -11.84 -41.77
CA SER A 210 9.72 -10.86 -42.62
C SER A 210 10.61 -10.41 -43.79
N ARG A 211 11.92 -10.21 -43.56
CA ARG A 211 12.88 -9.93 -44.66
C ARG A 211 13.03 -11.10 -45.64
N ARG A 212 12.88 -12.35 -45.19
CA ARG A 212 12.87 -13.53 -46.09
C ARG A 212 11.57 -13.57 -46.90
N GLU A 213 10.43 -13.37 -46.26
CA GLU A 213 9.13 -13.32 -46.91
C GLU A 213 9.07 -12.21 -47.97
N ASN A 214 9.53 -11.00 -47.65
CA ASN A 214 9.58 -9.89 -48.61
C ASN A 214 10.51 -10.18 -49.79
N ARG A 215 11.62 -10.91 -49.58
CA ARG A 215 12.49 -11.34 -50.68
C ARG A 215 11.80 -12.39 -51.56
N GLN A 216 11.09 -13.34 -50.96
CA GLN A 216 10.32 -14.33 -51.70
C GLN A 216 9.18 -13.67 -52.50
N LYS A 217 8.45 -12.72 -51.91
CA LYS A 217 7.43 -11.92 -52.62
C LYS A 217 8.03 -11.17 -53.81
N LYS A 218 9.13 -10.45 -53.61
CA LYS A 218 9.83 -9.77 -54.72
C LYS A 218 10.32 -10.72 -55.80
N GLN A 219 10.86 -11.89 -55.43
CA GLN A 219 11.28 -12.91 -56.40
C GLN A 219 10.08 -13.49 -57.16
N ALA A 220 8.97 -13.74 -56.49
CA ALA A 220 7.72 -14.18 -57.10
C ALA A 220 7.14 -13.11 -58.05
N GLU A 221 7.14 -11.84 -57.65
CA GLU A 221 6.74 -10.70 -58.48
C GLU A 221 7.63 -10.57 -59.72
N ILE A 222 8.95 -10.69 -59.58
CA ILE A 222 9.89 -10.68 -60.73
C ILE A 222 9.64 -11.88 -61.64
N ALA A 223 9.43 -13.08 -61.08
CA ALA A 223 9.14 -14.27 -61.87
C ALA A 223 7.79 -14.16 -62.60
N GLU A 224 6.78 -13.59 -61.95
CA GLU A 224 5.47 -13.34 -62.56
C GLU A 224 5.55 -12.27 -63.65
N ALA A 225 6.27 -11.17 -63.41
CA ALA A 225 6.50 -10.12 -64.40
C ALA A 225 7.28 -10.67 -65.62
N ALA A 226 8.35 -11.43 -65.40
CA ALA A 226 9.10 -12.07 -66.47
C ALA A 226 8.25 -13.08 -67.25
N ALA A 227 7.40 -13.86 -66.58
CA ALA A 227 6.48 -14.80 -67.24
C ALA A 227 5.39 -14.07 -68.05
N LYS A 228 4.91 -12.92 -67.57
CA LYS A 228 3.96 -12.07 -68.31
C LYS A 228 4.62 -11.42 -69.53
N ASP A 229 5.83 -10.88 -69.39
CA ASP A 229 6.57 -10.24 -70.49
C ASP A 229 6.95 -11.25 -71.59
N ASP A 230 7.37 -12.47 -71.23
CA ASP A 230 7.71 -13.52 -72.21
C ASP A 230 6.46 -14.01 -72.96
N LYS A 231 5.32 -14.13 -72.26
CA LYS A 231 4.03 -14.48 -72.88
C LYS A 231 3.57 -13.41 -73.86
N ASP A 232 3.68 -12.13 -73.50
CA ASP A 232 3.28 -11.02 -74.36
C ASP A 232 4.22 -10.89 -75.58
N SER A 233 5.53 -11.05 -75.39
CA SER A 233 6.50 -11.07 -76.50
C SER A 233 6.22 -12.22 -77.50
N HIS A 234 5.90 -13.42 -77.00
CA HIS A 234 5.54 -14.54 -77.85
C HIS A 234 4.21 -14.28 -78.59
N GLU A 235 3.21 -13.71 -77.92
CA GLU A 235 1.93 -13.37 -78.54
C GLU A 235 2.10 -12.31 -79.64
N VAL A 236 2.91 -11.27 -79.41
CA VAL A 236 3.24 -10.25 -80.40
C VAL A 236 3.90 -10.87 -81.63
N LYS A 237 4.92 -11.73 -81.46
CA LYS A 237 5.57 -12.43 -82.59
C LYS A 237 4.61 -13.32 -83.37
N LEU A 238 3.68 -13.98 -82.68
CA LEU A 238 2.66 -14.81 -83.34
C LEU A 238 1.69 -13.95 -84.16
N ARG A 239 1.28 -12.79 -83.63
CA ARG A 239 0.44 -11.81 -84.35
C ARG A 239 1.16 -11.26 -85.58
N GLU A 240 2.44 -10.89 -85.46
CA GLU A 240 3.26 -10.43 -86.58
C GLU A 240 3.40 -11.51 -87.66
N THR A 241 3.72 -12.74 -87.27
CA THR A 241 3.85 -13.87 -88.19
C THR A 241 2.53 -14.15 -88.92
N LEU A 242 1.40 -14.09 -88.21
CA LEU A 242 0.07 -14.27 -88.79
C LEU A 242 -0.27 -13.16 -89.79
N LEU A 243 0.08 -11.90 -89.48
CA LEU A 243 -0.10 -10.76 -90.40
C LEU A 243 0.74 -10.92 -91.68
N ILE A 244 2.02 -11.29 -91.55
CA ILE A 244 2.89 -11.56 -92.69
C ILE A 244 2.33 -12.68 -93.56
N ASN A 245 1.90 -13.79 -92.94
CA ASN A 245 1.31 -14.91 -93.67
C ASN A 245 0.01 -14.51 -94.40
N LYS A 246 -0.84 -13.69 -93.78
CA LYS A 246 -2.03 -13.14 -94.45
C LYS A 246 -1.68 -12.26 -95.65
N MET A 247 -0.68 -11.38 -95.50
CA MET A 247 -0.20 -10.56 -96.62
C MET A 247 0.37 -11.43 -97.74
N TRP A 248 1.13 -12.47 -97.41
CA TRP A 248 1.70 -13.40 -98.38
C TRP A 248 0.62 -14.20 -99.12
N GLN A 249 -0.38 -14.72 -98.41
CA GLN A 249 -1.53 -15.38 -99.04
C GLN A 249 -2.27 -14.42 -99.97
N HIS A 250 -2.50 -13.18 -99.54
CA HIS A 250 -3.15 -12.18 -100.39
C HIS A 250 -2.32 -11.87 -101.64
N TYR A 251 -1.00 -11.72 -101.50
CA TYR A 251 -0.08 -11.52 -102.61
C TYR A 251 -0.10 -12.70 -103.60
N LEU A 252 -0.01 -13.93 -103.09
CA LEU A 252 -0.05 -15.14 -103.92
C LEU A 252 -1.38 -15.30 -104.63
N ASN A 253 -2.51 -15.06 -103.96
CA ASN A 253 -3.83 -15.11 -104.57
C ASN A 253 -3.94 -14.07 -105.68
N LYS A 254 -3.49 -12.84 -105.44
CA LYS A 254 -3.50 -11.78 -106.46
C LYS A 254 -2.58 -12.10 -107.64
N LYS A 255 -1.42 -12.71 -107.39
CA LYS A 255 -0.52 -13.20 -108.43
C LYS A 255 -1.18 -14.32 -109.24
N LEU A 256 -1.80 -15.29 -108.57
CA LEU A 256 -2.52 -16.39 -109.21
C LEU A 256 -3.68 -15.89 -110.06
N GLU A 257 -4.48 -14.95 -109.55
CA GLU A 257 -5.55 -14.30 -110.31
C GLU A 257 -5.00 -13.63 -111.57
N LYS A 258 -3.87 -12.92 -111.46
CA LYS A 258 -3.23 -12.27 -112.61
C LYS A 258 -2.79 -13.31 -113.65
N GLU A 259 -2.07 -14.36 -113.25
CA GLU A 259 -1.67 -15.46 -114.15
C GLU A 259 -2.89 -16.16 -114.76
N MET A 260 -3.96 -16.37 -114.00
CA MET A 260 -5.20 -16.96 -114.47
C MET A 260 -5.89 -16.06 -115.50
N THR A 261 -5.94 -14.75 -115.28
CA THR A 261 -6.48 -13.81 -116.28
C THR A 261 -5.65 -13.82 -117.57
N GLN A 262 -4.33 -13.87 -117.47
CA GLN A 262 -3.44 -13.98 -118.63
C GLN A 262 -3.64 -15.31 -119.37
N ALA A 263 -3.72 -16.43 -118.66
CA ALA A 263 -3.99 -17.74 -119.25
C ALA A 263 -5.37 -17.78 -119.93
N VAL A 264 -6.40 -17.17 -119.34
CA VAL A 264 -7.72 -17.03 -119.94
C VAL A 264 -7.68 -16.14 -121.19
N GLU A 265 -6.88 -15.08 -121.21
CA GLU A 265 -6.69 -14.25 -122.42
C GLU A 265 -5.99 -15.03 -123.53
N VAL A 266 -4.93 -15.78 -123.20
CA VAL A 266 -4.22 -16.65 -124.16
C VAL A 266 -5.15 -17.75 -124.68
N GLU A 267 -5.92 -18.40 -123.82
CA GLU A 267 -6.90 -19.41 -124.21
C GLU A 267 -8.02 -18.81 -125.07
N LYS A 268 -8.52 -17.62 -124.76
CA LYS A 268 -9.49 -16.90 -125.60
C LYS A 268 -8.89 -16.54 -126.95
N ALA A 269 -7.65 -16.08 -127.01
CA ALA A 269 -6.95 -15.81 -128.26
C ALA A 269 -6.77 -17.10 -129.07
N PHE A 270 -6.41 -18.19 -128.41
CA PHE A 270 -6.27 -19.51 -129.02
C PHE A 270 -7.60 -20.03 -129.56
N GLN A 271 -8.70 -19.91 -128.81
CA GLN A 271 -10.03 -20.26 -129.27
C GLN A 271 -10.50 -19.37 -130.43
N LYS A 272 -10.16 -18.08 -130.44
CA LYS A 272 -10.42 -17.18 -131.58
C LYS A 272 -9.67 -17.63 -132.84
N ILE A 273 -8.39 -18.02 -132.71
CA ILE A 273 -7.60 -18.54 -133.83
C ILE A 273 -8.20 -19.87 -134.31
N LYS A 274 -8.54 -20.78 -133.38
CA LYS A 274 -9.15 -22.08 -133.67
C LYS A 274 -10.48 -21.92 -134.40
N THR A 275 -11.36 -21.03 -133.94
CA THR A 275 -12.65 -20.74 -134.59
C THR A 275 -12.48 -20.05 -135.94
N ALA A 276 -11.52 -19.16 -136.11
CA ALA A 276 -11.27 -18.47 -137.38
C ALA A 276 -10.58 -19.35 -138.44
N THR A 277 -9.72 -20.28 -138.03
CA THR A 277 -8.95 -21.14 -138.95
C THR A 277 -9.66 -22.46 -139.26
N GLY A 278 -10.57 -22.92 -138.40
CA GLY A 278 -11.29 -24.18 -138.58
C GLY A 278 -10.42 -25.43 -138.39
N LEU A 279 -9.16 -25.25 -137.96
CA LEU A 279 -8.21 -26.33 -137.70
C LEU A 279 -8.25 -26.68 -136.22
N ASN A 280 -8.34 -27.97 -135.90
CA ASN A 280 -8.46 -28.42 -134.51
C ASN A 280 -7.11 -28.71 -133.85
N ASP A 281 -6.06 -28.93 -134.64
CA ASP A 281 -4.72 -29.25 -134.16
C ASP A 281 -3.82 -27.99 -134.15
N ILE A 282 -3.19 -27.72 -132.99
CA ILE A 282 -2.23 -26.63 -132.79
C ILE A 282 -1.07 -26.75 -133.77
N HIS A 283 -0.60 -27.98 -134.02
CA HIS A 283 0.57 -28.21 -134.85
C HIS A 283 0.33 -27.84 -136.32
N GLU A 284 -0.86 -28.12 -136.87
CA GLU A 284 -1.23 -27.72 -138.24
C GLU A 284 -1.37 -26.20 -138.39
N ILE A 285 -1.88 -25.50 -137.36
CA ILE A 285 -1.96 -24.04 -137.35
C ILE A 285 -0.55 -23.44 -137.38
N CYS A 286 0.36 -23.94 -136.54
CA CYS A 286 1.75 -23.49 -136.50
C CYS A 286 2.48 -23.75 -137.83
N GLU A 287 2.29 -24.90 -138.48
CA GLU A 287 2.94 -25.22 -139.76
C GLU A 287 2.45 -24.31 -140.90
N ARG A 288 1.14 -24.03 -140.96
CA ARG A 288 0.58 -23.04 -141.90
C ARG A 288 0.98 -21.60 -141.56
N PHE A 289 1.19 -21.27 -140.29
CA PHE A 289 1.72 -19.97 -139.89
C PHE A 289 3.19 -19.81 -140.28
N LEU A 290 4.03 -20.84 -140.11
CA LEU A 290 5.44 -20.82 -140.51
C LEU A 290 5.61 -20.65 -142.03
N THR A 291 4.82 -21.36 -142.83
CA THR A 291 4.81 -21.18 -144.29
C THR A 291 4.25 -19.81 -144.71
N ARG A 292 3.33 -19.23 -143.92
CA ARG A 292 2.85 -17.85 -144.11
C ARG A 292 3.88 -16.80 -143.67
N GLU A 293 4.64 -17.03 -142.60
CA GLU A 293 5.72 -16.14 -142.15
C GLU A 293 6.87 -16.11 -143.14
N GLN A 294 7.22 -17.24 -143.77
CA GLN A 294 8.20 -17.25 -144.86
C GLN A 294 7.74 -16.36 -146.02
N ASN A 295 6.46 -16.41 -146.39
CA ASN A 295 5.87 -15.51 -147.38
C ASN A 295 5.79 -14.06 -146.90
N TYR A 296 5.53 -13.82 -145.61
CA TYR A 296 5.46 -12.48 -145.01
C TYR A 296 6.82 -11.82 -144.87
N THR A 297 7.89 -12.58 -144.59
CA THR A 297 9.27 -12.06 -144.55
C THR A 297 9.67 -11.53 -145.93
N THR A 298 9.25 -12.23 -146.98
CA THR A 298 9.39 -11.80 -148.37
C THR A 298 8.63 -10.48 -148.63
N LEU A 299 7.48 -10.28 -147.96
CA LEU A 299 6.69 -9.04 -148.01
C LEU A 299 7.29 -7.90 -147.15
N ILE A 300 7.87 -8.20 -145.98
CA ILE A 300 8.55 -7.22 -145.10
C ILE A 300 9.72 -6.57 -145.83
N LEU A 301 10.48 -7.34 -146.60
CA LEU A 301 11.55 -6.77 -147.43
C LEU A 301 11.00 -5.73 -148.41
N ALA A 302 9.82 -5.97 -148.99
CA ALA A 302 9.13 -5.00 -149.84
C ALA A 302 8.54 -3.81 -149.06
N VAL A 303 8.12 -4.02 -147.80
CA VAL A 303 7.58 -2.96 -146.91
C VAL A 303 8.68 -2.06 -146.35
N ASN A 304 9.86 -2.59 -146.00
CA ASN A 304 11.01 -1.77 -145.58
C ASN A 304 11.43 -0.78 -146.68
N GLU A 305 11.29 -1.18 -147.94
CA GLU A 305 11.52 -0.31 -149.09
C GLU A 305 10.47 0.81 -149.18
N ALA A 306 9.26 0.57 -148.68
CA ALA A 306 8.18 1.55 -148.57
C ALA A 306 8.27 2.44 -147.32
N GLU A 307 8.71 1.94 -146.16
CA GLU A 307 8.86 2.70 -144.91
C GLU A 307 9.94 3.79 -145.02
N LYS A 308 11.00 3.52 -145.78
CA LYS A 308 12.01 4.55 -146.09
C LYS A 308 11.41 5.77 -146.80
N LYS A 309 10.27 5.61 -147.49
CA LYS A 309 9.51 6.74 -148.08
C LYS A 309 8.61 7.45 -147.06
N LEU A 310 8.16 6.76 -146.01
CA LEU A 310 7.28 7.30 -144.97
C LEU A 310 8.02 8.17 -143.94
N GLU A 311 9.26 7.83 -143.61
CA GLU A 311 10.05 8.55 -142.60
C GLU A 311 10.31 10.02 -142.97
N ASN A 312 10.47 10.30 -144.26
CA ASN A 312 10.55 11.67 -144.78
C ASN A 312 9.29 12.51 -144.49
N VAL A 313 8.12 11.88 -144.32
CA VAL A 313 6.85 12.58 -144.05
C VAL A 313 6.68 12.88 -142.55
N LYS A 314 7.20 12.02 -141.66
CA LYS A 314 7.04 12.17 -140.19
C LYS A 314 7.83 13.32 -139.60
N ALA A 315 9.02 13.63 -140.13
CA ALA A 315 9.82 14.76 -139.66
C ALA A 315 9.07 16.11 -139.74
N SER A 316 8.05 16.21 -140.59
CA SER A 316 7.22 17.42 -140.72
C SER A 316 6.19 17.59 -139.60
N ASN A 317 5.85 16.54 -138.84
CA ASN A 317 4.73 16.53 -137.89
C ASN A 317 5.16 16.87 -136.44
N GLU A 318 6.43 16.64 -136.09
CA GLU A 318 7.01 16.90 -134.75
C GLU A 318 6.89 18.38 -134.33
N LYS A 319 6.99 19.31 -135.30
CA LYS A 319 6.92 20.76 -135.06
C LYS A 319 5.56 21.25 -134.54
N ALA A 320 4.50 20.44 -134.66
CA ALA A 320 3.16 20.81 -134.22
C ALA A 320 2.88 20.52 -132.73
N ARG A 321 3.74 19.77 -132.02
CA ARG A 321 3.51 19.36 -130.63
C ARG A 321 4.07 20.32 -129.57
N GLU A 322 5.05 21.16 -129.90
CA GLU A 322 5.67 22.11 -128.96
C GLU A 322 4.73 23.23 -128.46
N THR A 323 3.62 23.48 -129.17
CA THR A 323 2.62 24.50 -128.81
C THR A 323 1.68 24.09 -127.68
N LEU A 324 1.56 22.79 -127.38
CA LEU A 324 0.58 22.28 -126.41
C LEU A 324 1.07 22.37 -124.94
N GLN A 325 2.34 22.63 -124.71
CA GLN A 325 2.98 22.53 -123.39
C GLN A 325 2.89 23.81 -122.52
N LYS A 326 2.10 24.83 -122.91
CA LYS A 326 2.01 26.14 -122.23
C LYS A 326 0.81 26.35 -121.28
N MET A 327 -0.05 25.35 -121.03
CA MET A 327 -1.38 25.58 -120.41
C MET A 327 -1.69 24.81 -119.10
N GLN A 328 -0.73 24.40 -118.26
CA GLN A 328 -1.06 23.66 -117.02
C GLN A 328 -0.25 24.08 -115.78
N LEU A 329 -0.54 25.25 -115.22
CA LEU A 329 -0.12 25.69 -113.87
C LEU A 329 -1.25 26.51 -113.22
N GLU A 330 -1.98 25.93 -112.25
CA GLU A 330 -2.71 26.57 -111.09
C GLU A 330 -3.73 25.58 -110.47
N ASP A 331 -3.64 25.25 -109.16
CA ASP A 331 -4.54 25.79 -108.10
C ASP A 331 -4.37 25.13 -106.69
N THR A 332 -4.65 25.90 -105.62
CA THR A 332 -4.42 25.63 -104.18
C THR A 332 -5.57 26.17 -103.29
N ASP A 333 -6.08 25.44 -102.28
CA ASP A 333 -6.77 26.08 -101.11
C ASP A 333 -7.20 25.13 -99.94
N HIS A 334 -6.78 25.38 -98.68
CA HIS A 334 -7.37 24.80 -97.42
C HIS A 334 -7.06 25.66 -96.16
N ARG A 335 -7.96 26.58 -95.75
CA ARG A 335 -7.77 27.40 -94.53
C ARG A 335 -8.99 27.56 -93.60
N VAL A 336 -10.06 26.77 -93.74
CA VAL A 336 -11.33 26.97 -93.00
C VAL A 336 -11.57 26.00 -91.83
N ILE A 337 -10.84 24.88 -91.74
CA ILE A 337 -11.16 23.77 -90.80
C ILE A 337 -10.76 24.06 -89.32
N TYR A 338 -9.83 24.99 -89.06
CA TYR A 338 -9.23 25.14 -87.72
C TYR A 338 -10.03 25.97 -86.71
N THR A 339 -11.09 26.67 -87.12
CA THR A 339 -11.83 27.59 -86.23
C THR A 339 -13.02 26.95 -85.50
N GLU A 340 -13.44 25.75 -85.89
CA GLU A 340 -14.54 25.01 -85.23
C GLU A 340 -14.05 24.15 -84.06
N ILE A 341 -12.78 23.72 -84.08
CA ILE A 341 -12.18 22.83 -83.08
C ILE A 341 -12.05 23.56 -81.73
N ASP A 342 -11.61 24.83 -81.71
CA ASP A 342 -11.40 25.61 -80.47
C ASP A 342 -12.68 25.87 -79.66
N LYS A 343 -13.85 25.86 -80.31
CA LYS A 343 -15.15 26.10 -79.63
C LYS A 343 -15.65 24.87 -78.86
N TYR A 344 -15.23 23.68 -79.23
CA TYR A 344 -15.61 22.44 -78.53
C TYR A 344 -14.69 22.15 -77.34
N ASP A 345 -13.41 22.50 -77.43
CA ASP A 345 -12.44 22.33 -76.33
C ASP A 345 -12.77 23.21 -75.12
N THR A 346 -13.25 24.44 -75.35
CA THR A 346 -13.67 25.35 -74.26
C THR A 346 -14.91 24.84 -73.50
N LYS A 347 -15.84 24.15 -74.17
CA LYS A 347 -17.00 23.53 -73.51
C LYS A 347 -16.62 22.28 -72.71
N LEU A 348 -15.67 21.48 -73.21
CA LEU A 348 -15.15 20.30 -72.54
C LEU A 348 -14.49 20.67 -71.20
N MET A 349 -13.74 21.76 -71.19
CA MET A 349 -13.01 22.21 -69.99
C MET A 349 -13.93 22.66 -68.85
N VAL A 350 -15.06 23.31 -69.15
CA VAL A 350 -16.05 23.73 -68.14
C VAL A 350 -16.73 22.52 -67.49
N ALA A 351 -17.12 21.52 -68.30
CA ALA A 351 -17.76 20.30 -67.80
C ALA A 351 -16.83 19.47 -66.89
N LEU A 352 -15.53 19.42 -67.19
CA LEU A 352 -14.53 18.75 -66.34
C LEU A 352 -14.36 19.45 -64.98
N LYS A 353 -14.45 20.78 -64.95
CA LYS A 353 -14.37 21.54 -63.69
C LYS A 353 -15.59 21.28 -62.79
N GLU A 354 -16.79 21.24 -63.35
CA GLU A 354 -18.01 20.91 -62.61
C GLU A 354 -18.00 19.47 -62.06
N TYR A 355 -17.50 18.52 -62.85
CA TYR A 355 -17.31 17.13 -62.40
C TYR A 355 -16.36 17.03 -61.19
N SER A 356 -15.25 17.78 -61.19
CA SER A 356 -14.31 17.81 -60.06
C SER A 356 -14.96 18.31 -58.77
N GLY A 357 -15.78 19.37 -58.84
CA GLY A 357 -16.48 19.91 -57.69
C GLY A 357 -17.55 18.98 -57.12
N ILE A 358 -18.24 18.21 -57.98
CA ILE A 358 -19.20 17.18 -57.53
C ILE A 358 -18.46 16.01 -56.85
N LYS A 359 -17.30 15.61 -57.39
CA LYS A 359 -16.47 14.54 -56.81
C LYS A 359 -15.95 14.89 -55.42
N GLU A 360 -15.52 16.13 -55.20
CA GLU A 360 -15.09 16.60 -53.87
C GLU A 360 -16.25 16.62 -52.87
N LYS A 361 -17.42 17.12 -53.27
CA LYS A 361 -18.63 17.09 -52.42
C LYS A 361 -19.00 15.66 -52.03
N LEU A 362 -18.94 14.71 -52.97
CA LEU A 362 -19.18 13.30 -52.71
C LEU A 362 -18.19 12.73 -51.70
N GLN A 363 -16.90 13.04 -51.82
CA GLN A 363 -15.89 12.60 -50.84
C GLN A 363 -16.13 13.16 -49.44
N ILE A 364 -16.57 14.42 -49.33
CA ILE A 364 -16.93 15.02 -48.03
C ILE A 364 -18.15 14.28 -47.45
N THR A 365 -19.18 14.01 -48.25
CA THR A 365 -20.37 13.28 -47.81
C THR A 365 -20.04 11.85 -47.34
N ILE A 366 -19.15 11.14 -48.04
CA ILE A 366 -18.68 9.80 -47.63
C ILE A 366 -17.96 9.87 -46.28
N LYS A 367 -17.06 10.84 -46.07
CA LYS A 367 -16.38 11.03 -44.78
C LYS A 367 -17.36 11.31 -43.64
N VAL A 368 -18.38 12.13 -43.88
CA VAL A 368 -19.42 12.42 -42.88
C VAL A 368 -20.25 11.16 -42.58
N TYR A 369 -20.61 10.38 -43.60
CA TYR A 369 -21.32 9.11 -43.45
C TYR A 369 -20.52 8.11 -42.59
N ASP A 370 -19.22 7.95 -42.85
CA ASP A 370 -18.32 7.09 -42.06
C ASP A 370 -18.18 7.56 -40.60
N GLN A 371 -18.16 8.88 -40.37
CA GLN A 371 -18.13 9.46 -39.03
C GLN A 371 -19.41 9.15 -38.26
N ILE A 372 -20.58 9.25 -38.92
CA ILE A 372 -21.89 8.92 -38.33
C ILE A 372 -21.97 7.42 -38.02
N LEU A 373 -21.50 6.55 -38.92
CA LEU A 373 -21.45 5.10 -38.67
C LEU A 373 -20.54 4.76 -37.48
N ASN A 374 -19.35 5.35 -37.42
CA ASN A 374 -18.45 5.16 -36.28
C ASN A 374 -19.05 5.68 -34.97
N TRP A 375 -19.79 6.79 -35.00
CA TRP A 375 -20.47 7.34 -33.83
C TRP A 375 -21.63 6.44 -33.37
N CYS A 376 -22.47 5.97 -34.30
CA CYS A 376 -23.53 5.01 -34.01
C CYS A 376 -22.96 3.70 -33.43
N GLY A 377 -21.85 3.20 -33.99
CA GLY A 377 -21.16 2.03 -33.46
C GLY A 377 -20.59 2.22 -32.05
N LYS A 378 -20.05 3.41 -31.74
CA LYS A 378 -19.60 3.76 -30.38
C LYS A 378 -20.79 3.83 -29.41
N ILE A 379 -21.91 4.46 -29.80
CA ILE A 379 -23.12 4.53 -28.97
C ILE A 379 -23.71 3.14 -28.72
N MET A 380 -23.78 2.29 -29.74
CA MET A 380 -24.24 0.90 -29.57
C MET A 380 -23.35 0.10 -28.61
N LYS A 381 -22.03 0.33 -28.62
CA LYS A 381 -21.11 -0.25 -27.63
C LYS A 381 -21.35 0.27 -26.22
N ILE A 382 -21.58 1.58 -26.06
CA ILE A 382 -21.85 2.22 -24.75
C ILE A 382 -23.17 1.72 -24.16
N LEU A 383 -24.21 1.64 -24.98
CA LEU A 383 -25.53 1.13 -24.57
C LEU A 383 -25.54 -0.40 -24.40
N SER A 384 -24.39 -1.07 -24.58
CA SER A 384 -24.22 -2.52 -24.40
C SER A 384 -25.21 -3.36 -25.23
N ILE A 385 -25.62 -2.86 -26.39
CA ILE A 385 -26.63 -3.50 -27.27
C ILE A 385 -26.05 -4.77 -27.93
N SER A 386 -24.72 -4.93 -27.98
CA SER A 386 -24.04 -6.09 -28.55
C SER A 386 -23.30 -6.86 -27.47
N LYS A 387 -24.01 -7.79 -26.82
CA LYS A 387 -23.38 -8.84 -25.98
C LYS A 387 -24.00 -10.23 -26.15
N ASN A 388 -24.70 -10.48 -27.27
CA ASN A 388 -25.01 -11.84 -27.68
C ASN A 388 -24.14 -12.19 -28.89
N GLU A 389 -23.12 -13.01 -28.59
CA GLU A 389 -22.51 -14.09 -29.37
C GLU A 389 -22.36 -13.94 -30.89
N GLU A 390 -21.09 -13.85 -31.31
CA GLU A 390 -20.46 -14.58 -32.42
C GLU A 390 -21.25 -14.91 -33.70
N GLU A 391 -22.02 -13.98 -34.23
CA GLU A 391 -22.39 -14.01 -35.64
C GLU A 391 -21.74 -12.86 -36.40
N ASN A 392 -20.89 -13.24 -37.35
CA ASN A 392 -20.30 -12.38 -38.38
C ASN A 392 -21.45 -11.79 -39.22
N TYR A 393 -22.03 -10.69 -38.75
CA TYR A 393 -22.99 -9.90 -39.52
C TYR A 393 -22.22 -8.90 -40.41
N GLU A 394 -21.71 -9.38 -41.55
CA GLU A 394 -21.24 -8.53 -42.67
C GLU A 394 -22.42 -8.03 -43.55
N GLY A 395 -23.55 -7.70 -42.93
CA GLY A 395 -24.65 -7.03 -43.59
C GLY A 395 -24.58 -5.54 -43.30
N GLU A 396 -24.47 -4.71 -44.34
CA GLU A 396 -24.69 -3.26 -44.27
C GLU A 396 -26.06 -2.98 -43.64
N LYS A 397 -26.11 -2.83 -42.32
CA LYS A 397 -27.30 -2.29 -41.66
C LYS A 397 -27.38 -0.82 -42.02
N ASP A 398 -28.51 -0.43 -42.57
CA ASP A 398 -28.78 0.96 -42.90
C ASP A 398 -28.68 1.82 -41.61
N ILE A 399 -28.15 3.03 -41.72
CA ILE A 399 -27.97 3.95 -40.58
C ILE A 399 -29.30 4.14 -39.83
N ASN A 400 -30.40 4.14 -40.57
CA ASN A 400 -31.75 4.26 -40.02
C ASN A 400 -32.08 3.11 -39.05
N GLU A 401 -31.70 1.87 -39.37
CA GLU A 401 -31.93 0.71 -38.49
C GLU A 401 -31.06 0.78 -37.22
N MET A 402 -29.82 1.25 -37.35
CA MET A 402 -28.94 1.45 -36.17
C MET A 402 -29.49 2.52 -35.25
N LEU A 403 -29.96 3.65 -35.80
CA LEU A 403 -30.57 4.72 -35.02
C LEU A 403 -31.87 4.26 -34.36
N GLU A 404 -32.72 3.51 -35.05
CA GLU A 404 -33.98 3.00 -34.50
C GLU A 404 -33.76 2.00 -33.35
N MET A 405 -32.72 1.16 -33.43
CA MET A 405 -32.30 0.30 -32.32
C MET A 405 -31.78 1.11 -31.12
N ILE A 406 -31.00 2.18 -31.37
CA ILE A 406 -30.54 3.09 -30.31
C ILE A 406 -31.73 3.79 -29.66
N TYR A 407 -32.69 4.29 -30.44
CA TYR A 407 -33.89 4.95 -29.93
C TYR A 407 -34.72 4.01 -29.05
N LYS A 408 -35.02 2.79 -29.51
CA LYS A 408 -35.76 1.80 -28.72
C LYS A 408 -35.06 1.46 -27.40
N LYS A 409 -33.73 1.32 -27.40
CA LYS A 409 -32.99 0.99 -26.17
C LYS A 409 -32.93 2.16 -25.18
N ILE A 410 -32.81 3.38 -25.69
CA ILE A 410 -32.91 4.58 -24.86
C ILE A 410 -34.31 4.68 -24.25
N GLU A 411 -35.36 4.38 -25.03
CA GLU A 411 -36.74 4.36 -24.56
C GLU A 411 -36.97 3.28 -23.48
N GLU A 412 -36.40 2.07 -23.63
CA GLU A 412 -36.41 1.01 -22.60
C GLU A 412 -35.65 1.39 -21.32
N LEU A 413 -34.59 2.21 -21.39
CA LEU A 413 -33.86 2.68 -20.21
C LEU A 413 -34.56 3.86 -19.53
N ILE A 414 -35.29 4.67 -20.30
CA ILE A 414 -35.99 5.87 -19.81
C ILE A 414 -37.36 5.52 -19.21
N THR A 415 -38.07 4.54 -19.75
CA THR A 415 -39.38 4.08 -19.25
C THR A 415 -39.41 3.68 -17.76
N PRO A 416 -38.44 2.92 -17.21
CA PRO A 416 -38.39 2.63 -15.77
C PRO A 416 -38.05 3.87 -14.92
N LEU A 417 -37.26 4.82 -15.44
CA LEU A 417 -36.95 6.09 -14.75
C LEU A 417 -38.18 7.03 -14.67
N LEU A 418 -39.04 7.01 -15.68
CA LEU A 418 -40.30 7.76 -15.70
C LEU A 418 -41.36 7.14 -14.78
N ASN A 419 -41.42 5.81 -14.70
CA ASN A 419 -42.38 5.10 -13.87
C ASN A 419 -41.99 5.10 -12.37
N ASN A 420 -40.70 5.11 -12.04
CA ASN A 420 -40.18 5.21 -10.66
C ASN A 420 -39.53 6.59 -10.40
N LYS A 421 -40.26 7.67 -10.66
CA LYS A 421 -39.77 9.05 -10.53
C LYS A 421 -39.25 9.38 -9.12
N GLU A 422 -39.87 8.83 -8.07
CA GLU A 422 -39.49 9.09 -6.67
C GLU A 422 -38.21 8.36 -6.23
N GLU A 423 -37.98 7.12 -6.66
CA GLU A 423 -36.72 6.40 -6.38
C GLU A 423 -35.54 7.01 -7.14
N SER A 424 -35.79 7.45 -8.38
CA SER A 424 -34.78 8.09 -9.23
C SER A 424 -34.31 9.43 -8.64
N LEU A 425 -35.24 10.23 -8.10
CA LEU A 425 -34.92 11.47 -7.38
C LEU A 425 -34.10 11.20 -6.11
N ARG A 426 -34.42 10.15 -5.34
CA ARG A 426 -33.63 9.76 -4.16
C ARG A 426 -32.21 9.29 -4.52
N ALA A 427 -32.02 8.57 -5.62
CA ALA A 427 -30.69 8.17 -6.08
C ALA A 427 -29.85 9.37 -6.55
N ILE A 428 -30.47 10.34 -7.22
CA ILE A 428 -29.81 11.59 -7.64
C ILE A 428 -29.45 12.45 -6.41
N GLU A 429 -30.33 12.58 -5.41
CA GLU A 429 -30.03 13.28 -4.16
C GLU A 429 -28.91 12.61 -3.36
N GLN A 430 -28.86 11.27 -3.34
CA GLN A 430 -27.75 10.54 -2.72
C GLN A 430 -26.41 10.76 -3.44
N TYR A 431 -26.41 10.85 -4.77
CA TYR A 431 -25.21 11.18 -5.54
C TYR A 431 -24.80 12.66 -5.41
N ALA A 432 -25.75 13.59 -5.31
CA ALA A 432 -25.48 15.02 -5.12
C ALA A 432 -24.88 15.32 -3.73
N ASN A 433 -25.22 14.51 -2.72
CA ASN A 433 -24.70 14.64 -1.36
C ASN A 433 -23.34 13.93 -1.13
N LYS A 434 -22.85 13.15 -2.10
CA LYS A 434 -21.50 12.56 -2.03
C LYS A 434 -20.44 13.65 -2.24
N LYS A 435 -19.44 13.71 -1.36
CA LYS A 435 -18.31 14.65 -1.53
C LYS A 435 -17.59 14.35 -2.83
N THR A 436 -17.16 15.38 -3.55
CA THR A 436 -16.46 15.28 -4.84
C THR A 436 -15.26 14.32 -4.79
N SER A 437 -14.61 14.19 -3.64
CA SER A 437 -13.51 13.26 -3.41
C SER A 437 -13.90 11.77 -3.36
N GLU A 438 -15.16 11.44 -3.01
CA GLU A 438 -15.68 10.08 -3.04
C GLU A 438 -16.13 9.68 -4.43
N ILE A 439 -16.73 10.61 -5.17
CA ILE A 439 -17.10 10.44 -6.58
C ILE A 439 -15.84 10.15 -7.42
N ILE A 440 -14.74 10.90 -7.20
CA ILE A 440 -13.46 10.66 -7.88
C ILE A 440 -12.86 9.29 -7.53
N LYS A 441 -13.09 8.77 -6.31
CA LYS A 441 -12.62 7.43 -5.91
C LYS A 441 -13.44 6.30 -6.52
N GLU A 442 -14.74 6.48 -6.71
CA GLU A 442 -15.60 5.50 -7.42
C GLU A 442 -15.28 5.50 -8.93
N ILE A 443 -15.12 6.67 -9.54
CA ILE A 443 -14.74 6.78 -10.98
C ILE A 443 -13.36 6.15 -11.26
N ASN A 444 -12.42 6.25 -10.31
CA ASN A 444 -11.09 5.63 -10.46
C ASN A 444 -11.07 4.10 -10.22
N LYS A 445 -12.15 3.51 -9.71
CA LYS A 445 -12.27 2.03 -9.57
C LYS A 445 -12.83 1.38 -10.83
N ASP A 446 -13.60 2.12 -11.63
CA ASP A 446 -14.05 1.65 -12.93
C ASP A 446 -12.96 1.85 -13.98
N ASP A 447 -12.19 0.78 -14.18
CA ASP A 447 -11.08 0.65 -15.15
C ASP A 447 -11.49 0.93 -16.62
N SER A 448 -12.78 1.16 -16.85
CA SER A 448 -13.41 1.57 -18.11
C SER A 448 -13.05 3.01 -18.51
N PHE A 449 -12.92 3.93 -17.55
CA PHE A 449 -12.66 5.36 -17.85
C PHE A 449 -11.16 5.67 -18.04
N SER A 450 -10.26 4.87 -17.48
CA SER A 450 -8.80 5.05 -17.65
C SER A 450 -8.35 4.86 -19.11
N LYS A 451 -9.15 4.17 -19.93
CA LYS A 451 -8.90 3.97 -21.36
C LYS A 451 -9.39 5.12 -22.25
N LEU A 452 -10.27 5.99 -21.75
CA LEU A 452 -10.86 7.10 -22.52
C LEU A 452 -10.01 8.39 -22.49
N SER A 453 -9.12 8.54 -21.50
CA SER A 453 -8.37 9.79 -21.28
C SER A 453 -6.92 9.80 -21.83
N ARG A 454 -6.49 8.77 -22.57
CA ARG A 454 -5.27 8.85 -23.39
C ARG A 454 -5.56 9.45 -24.77
N VAL A 455 -5.92 10.73 -24.80
CA VAL A 455 -5.75 11.54 -26.01
C VAL A 455 -4.32 12.06 -26.00
N ARG A 456 -3.46 11.38 -26.77
CA ARG A 456 -2.10 11.82 -27.05
C ARG A 456 -2.24 13.00 -28.03
N ILE A 457 -1.93 14.21 -27.57
CA ILE A 457 -1.74 15.35 -28.47
C ILE A 457 -0.39 15.10 -29.16
N GLU A 458 -0.43 14.57 -30.38
CA GLU A 458 0.70 14.58 -31.28
C GLU A 458 0.83 16.01 -31.82
N GLN A 459 1.87 16.70 -31.38
CA GLN A 459 2.34 17.92 -32.03
C GLN A 459 3.01 17.51 -33.33
N GLU A 460 2.36 17.83 -34.45
CA GLU A 460 2.95 17.84 -35.78
C GLU A 460 4.01 18.95 -35.84
N ALA A 461 5.26 18.57 -36.05
CA ALA A 461 6.33 19.44 -36.52
C ALA A 461 6.75 18.95 -37.90
N GLU A 462 6.42 19.78 -38.90
CA GLU A 462 7.16 20.12 -40.13
C GLU A 462 7.78 18.98 -40.98
N ASP A 463 7.33 18.87 -42.23
CA ASP A 463 8.19 19.23 -43.38
C ASP A 463 7.43 19.25 -44.73
N VAL A 464 7.82 20.23 -45.55
CA VAL A 464 7.67 20.44 -47.01
C VAL A 464 6.52 21.34 -47.48
N GLU A 465 6.79 22.64 -47.39
CA GLU A 465 6.22 23.72 -48.22
C GLU A 465 6.67 23.62 -49.70
N GLU A 466 5.69 23.92 -50.55
CA GLU A 466 5.75 24.77 -51.76
C GLU A 466 6.89 24.61 -52.79
N ASN A 467 6.55 23.93 -53.88
CA ASN A 467 7.06 24.25 -55.22
C ASN A 467 6.23 25.39 -55.81
N VAL A 468 6.84 26.57 -55.95
CA VAL A 468 6.37 27.63 -56.84
C VAL A 468 7.49 27.94 -57.84
N ASP A 469 7.10 27.85 -59.12
CA ASP A 469 7.83 28.33 -60.30
C ASP A 469 8.39 29.74 -60.07
N GLU A 470 9.65 29.96 -60.45
CA GLU A 470 9.97 31.17 -61.21
C GLU A 470 11.24 31.00 -62.07
N SER A 471 10.98 31.14 -63.36
CA SER A 471 11.93 31.24 -64.47
C SER A 471 12.83 32.49 -64.43
N TYR A 472 13.88 32.42 -65.24
CA TYR A 472 14.62 33.50 -65.92
C TYR A 472 15.95 34.03 -65.34
N LYS A 473 16.91 34.11 -66.30
CA LYS A 473 18.24 34.75 -66.32
C LYS A 473 19.35 33.90 -65.70
N GLY A 474 20.47 33.62 -66.38
CA GLY A 474 21.05 34.24 -67.56
C GLY A 474 22.57 34.16 -67.40
N ASN A 475 23.25 33.78 -68.48
CA ASN A 475 24.70 33.70 -68.67
C ASN A 475 25.54 34.76 -67.93
N PHE A 476 26.73 34.34 -67.46
CA PHE A 476 28.08 34.89 -67.78
C PHE A 476 29.06 34.26 -66.77
N GLU A 477 29.92 33.32 -67.16
CA GLU A 477 31.26 33.53 -67.73
C GLU A 477 32.34 33.84 -66.67
N SER A 478 33.52 33.27 -66.91
CA SER A 478 34.83 33.46 -66.24
C SER A 478 35.13 32.42 -65.16
N LYS A 479 36.06 31.49 -65.43
CA LYS A 479 37.52 31.68 -65.23
C LYS A 479 37.73 32.21 -63.81
N ASP A 480 38.44 31.53 -62.94
CA ASP A 480 39.83 31.22 -63.19
C ASP A 480 40.40 30.38 -62.03
N ASN A 481 41.43 29.63 -62.40
CA ASN A 481 42.62 29.40 -61.59
C ASN A 481 42.53 28.76 -60.18
N SER A 482 43.08 27.55 -60.18
CA SER A 482 44.35 27.25 -59.51
C SER A 482 44.32 26.67 -58.09
N ARG A 483 45.00 25.51 -58.04
CA ARG A 483 46.04 25.09 -57.09
C ARG A 483 45.60 24.24 -55.89
N ARG A 484 46.12 22.99 -55.96
CA ARG A 484 47.03 22.33 -54.99
C ARG A 484 46.40 22.03 -53.61
N LYS A 485 46.54 20.87 -53.00
CA LYS A 485 47.51 19.78 -53.16
C LYS A 485 46.98 18.62 -52.29
N SER A 486 47.06 17.44 -52.88
CA SER A 486 47.31 16.16 -52.25
C SER A 486 48.40 16.19 -51.15
N LYS A 487 48.16 15.44 -50.07
CA LYS A 487 49.10 14.68 -49.20
C LYS A 487 48.18 13.98 -48.18
N ILE A 488 48.03 12.67 -48.06
CA ILE A 488 48.94 11.51 -48.04
C ILE A 488 50.16 11.74 -47.13
N TYR A 489 50.07 11.38 -45.83
CA TYR A 489 50.63 10.14 -45.24
C TYR A 489 50.61 10.22 -43.70
N LYS A 490 50.32 9.07 -43.09
CA LYS A 490 50.51 8.61 -41.70
C LYS A 490 49.55 9.11 -40.63
#